data_AF-A0A2M7CXJ6-F1
#
_entry.id   AF-A0A2M7CXJ6-F1
#
_cell.length_a   1.000
_cell.length_b   1.000
_cell.length_c   1.000
_cell.angle_alpha   90.00
_cell.angle_beta   90.00
_cell.angle_gamma   90.00
#
_symmetry.space_group_name_H-M   'P 1'
#
loop_
_entity.id
_entity.type
_entity.pdbx_description
1 polymer ?
#
loop_
_entity_poly.entity_id
_entity_poly.type
_entity_poly.pdbx_seq_one_letter_code
_entity_poly.pdbx_strand_id
1 'polypeptide(L)' 'MAAGLTCYFDTSALLKLYLEEAESARMRSATAAATFAFTHLITYAEMRAGLAQAARLRRIADLELARQVEQFETDWS' A
#
# COMPACT_ATOMS: atom_id res chain seq x y z
N MET A 1 -8.89 -17.02 -23.34
CA MET A 1 -8.23 -16.80 -22.04
C MET A 1 -9.25 -16.17 -21.11
N ALA A 2 -9.47 -16.71 -19.91
CA ALA A 2 -10.22 -15.97 -18.90
C ALA A 2 -9.46 -14.67 -18.59
N ALA A 3 -10.13 -13.52 -18.61
CA ALA A 3 -9.48 -12.26 -18.29
C ALA A 3 -9.06 -12.32 -16.81
N GLY A 4 -7.75 -12.25 -16.56
CA GLY A 4 -7.21 -12.14 -15.21
C GLY A 4 -7.63 -10.82 -14.55
N LEU A 5 -7.74 -10.80 -13.22
CA LEU A 5 -8.06 -9.58 -12.49
C LEU A 5 -6.88 -8.59 -12.60
N THR A 6 -7.16 -7.36 -12.99
CA THR A 6 -6.18 -6.27 -12.96
C THR A 6 -6.60 -5.26 -11.89
N CYS A 7 -5.71 -4.96 -10.97
CA CYS A 7 -5.91 -3.93 -9.95
C CYS A 7 -5.17 -2.66 -10.33
N TYR A 8 -5.85 -1.53 -10.21
CA TYR A 8 -5.23 -0.21 -10.20
C TYR A 8 -5.45 0.40 -8.82
N PHE A 9 -4.36 0.77 -8.15
CA PHE A 9 -4.41 1.38 -6.82
C PHE A 9 -4.20 2.89 -6.96
N ASP A 10 -5.10 3.67 -6.35
CA ASP A 10 -4.71 4.99 -5.88
C ASP A 10 -3.92 4.85 -4.56
N THR A 11 -3.34 5.96 -4.10
CA THR A 11 -2.54 5.98 -2.88
C THR A 11 -3.32 5.52 -1.65
N SER A 12 -4.58 5.90 -1.52
CA SER A 12 -5.39 5.55 -0.36
C SER A 12 -5.68 4.05 -0.30
N ALA A 13 -5.84 3.39 -1.46
CA ALA A 13 -6.02 1.96 -1.58
C ALA A 13 -4.70 1.21 -1.36
N LEU A 14 -3.59 1.74 -1.89
CA LEU A 14 -2.27 1.14 -1.73
C LEU A 14 -1.78 1.20 -0.27
N LEU A 15 -2.03 2.29 0.45
CA LEU A 15 -1.68 2.43 1.88
C LEU A 15 -2.26 1.29 2.73
N LYS A 16 -3.42 0.74 2.37
CA LYS A 16 -4.08 -0.35 3.10
C LYS A 16 -3.35 -1.68 3.01
N LEU A 17 -2.39 -1.82 2.09
CA LEU A 17 -1.50 -2.99 2.06
C LEU A 17 -0.45 -2.93 3.18
N TYR A 18 -0.10 -1.72 3.63
CA TYR A 18 0.99 -1.47 4.59
C TYR A 18 0.45 -1.03 5.96
N LEU A 19 -0.70 -0.36 6.02
CA LEU A 19 -1.34 0.09 7.25
C LEU A 19 -2.63 -0.72 7.48
N GLU A 20 -2.87 -1.08 8.75
CA GLU A 20 -4.16 -1.64 9.12
C GLU A 20 -5.23 -0.54 9.16
N GLU A 21 -6.18 -0.65 8.24
CA GLU A 21 -7.32 0.24 8.07
C GLU A 21 -8.57 -0.58 7.71
N ALA A 22 -9.72 0.08 7.69
CA ALA A 22 -10.91 -0.52 7.09
C ALA A 22 -10.61 -0.95 5.64
N GLU A 23 -11.08 -2.15 5.28
CA GLU A 23 -10.86 -2.79 3.97
C GLU A 23 -9.42 -3.28 3.68
N SER A 24 -8.45 -3.22 4.61
CA SER A 24 -7.09 -3.75 4.37
C SER A 24 -7.08 -5.22 3.99
N ALA A 25 -7.91 -6.05 4.65
CA ALA A 25 -8.07 -7.46 4.30
C ALA A 25 -8.59 -7.66 2.86
N ARG A 26 -9.50 -6.80 2.41
CA ARG A 26 -10.05 -6.83 1.05
C ARG A 26 -9.00 -6.40 0.03
N MET A 27 -8.21 -5.36 0.32
CA MET A 27 -7.13 -4.93 -0.59
C MET A 27 -6.07 -6.02 -0.73
N ARG A 28 -5.63 -6.64 0.37
CA ARG A 28 -4.70 -7.78 0.33
C ARG A 28 -5.25 -8.95 -0.49
N SER A 29 -6.53 -9.27 -0.35
CA SER A 29 -7.18 -10.33 -1.13
C SER A 29 -7.27 -9.98 -2.61
N ALA A 30 -7.59 -8.73 -2.95
CA ALA A 30 -7.64 -8.26 -4.32
C ALA A 30 -6.25 -8.28 -4.99
N THR A 31 -5.22 -7.81 -4.29
CA THR A 31 -3.83 -7.86 -4.77
C THR A 31 -3.37 -9.31 -4.98
N ALA A 32 -3.67 -10.22 -4.06
CA ALA A 32 -3.28 -11.63 -4.18
C ALA A 32 -3.97 -12.34 -5.35
N ALA A 33 -5.19 -11.92 -5.72
CA ALA A 33 -5.92 -12.45 -6.87
C ALA A 33 -5.57 -11.75 -8.20
N ALA A 34 -4.86 -10.62 -8.16
CA ALA A 34 -4.55 -9.82 -9.33
C ALA A 34 -3.45 -10.48 -10.16
N THR A 35 -3.67 -10.56 -11.47
CA THR A 35 -2.61 -10.90 -12.44
C THR A 35 -1.65 -9.72 -12.61
N PHE A 36 -2.18 -8.50 -12.56
CA PHE A 36 -1.40 -7.28 -12.63
C PHE A 36 -1.90 -6.26 -11.60
N ALA A 37 -0.97 -5.59 -10.94
CA ALA A 37 -1.23 -4.46 -10.07
C ALA A 37 -0.50 -3.23 -10.62
N PHE A 38 -1.21 -2.11 -10.72
CA PHE A 38 -0.68 -0.85 -11.23
C PHE A 38 -0.96 0.27 -10.24
N THR A 39 -0.11 1.30 -10.27
CA THR A 39 -0.33 2.58 -9.59
C THR A 39 0.34 3.68 -10.41
N HIS A 40 0.02 4.94 -10.15
CA HIS A 40 0.69 6.07 -10.79
C HIS A 40 2.01 6.40 -10.10
N LEU A 41 2.99 6.97 -10.82
CA LEU A 41 4.29 7.34 -10.24
C LEU A 41 4.19 8.34 -9.07
N ILE A 42 3.19 9.21 -9.08
CA ILE A 42 2.93 10.17 -7.99
C ILE A 42 2.68 9.46 -6.66
N THR A 43 2.13 8.24 -6.71
CA THR A 43 1.82 7.45 -5.51
C THR A 43 3.07 7.14 -4.70
N TYR A 44 4.28 7.13 -5.28
CA TYR A 44 5.49 6.98 -4.48
C TYR A 44 5.61 8.08 -3.42
N ALA A 45 5.53 9.35 -3.83
CA ALA A 45 5.64 10.48 -2.93
C ALA A 45 4.47 10.51 -1.93
N GLU A 46 3.26 10.17 -2.37
CA GLU A 46 2.08 10.18 -1.52
C GLU A 46 2.09 9.02 -0.51
N MET A 47 2.60 7.84 -0.86
CA MET A 47 2.81 6.72 0.07
C MET A 47 3.78 7.09 1.18
N ARG A 48 4.92 7.69 0.82
CA ARG A 48 5.92 8.17 1.80
C ARG A 48 5.31 9.22 2.72
N ALA A 49 4.53 10.15 2.19
CA ALA A 49 3.81 11.15 2.98
C ALA A 49 2.75 10.51 3.90
N GLY A 50 1.99 9.53 3.41
CA GLY A 50 0.95 8.82 4.17
C GLY A 50 1.51 8.02 5.34
N LEU A 51 2.60 7.27 5.12
CA LEU A 51 3.30 6.54 6.17
C LEU A 51 3.86 7.49 7.25
N ALA A 52 4.52 8.59 6.83
CA ALA A 52 5.03 9.61 7.75
C ALA A 52 3.91 10.29 8.55
N GLN A 53 2.76 10.56 7.91
CA GLN A 53 1.58 11.09 8.58
C GLN A 53 1.02 10.10 9.61
N ALA A 54 0.95 8.81 9.31
CA ALA A 54 0.47 7.79 10.24
C ALA A 54 1.32 7.74 11.52
N ALA A 55 2.65 7.81 11.39
CA ALA A 55 3.56 7.90 12.54
C ALA A 55 3.38 9.21 13.33
N ARG A 56 3.29 10.35 12.64
CA ARG A 56 3.06 11.67 13.28
C ARG A 56 1.75 11.71 14.08
N LEU A 57 0.72 11.04 13.60
CA LEU A 57 -0.58 10.89 14.28
C LEU A 57 -0.60 9.74 15.30
N ARG A 58 0.55 9.09 15.57
CA ARG A 58 0.71 7.96 16.49
C ARG A 58 -0.23 6.78 16.20
N ARG A 59 -0.62 6.61 14.94
CA ARG A 59 -1.35 5.41 14.49
C ARG A 59 -0.44 4.19 14.40
N ILE A 60 0.85 4.42 14.19
CA ILE A 60 1.90 3.41 14.18
C ILE A 60 3.09 3.93 15.00
N ALA A 61 3.91 3.03 15.51
CA ALA A 61 5.17 3.37 16.18
C ALA A 61 6.29 3.64 15.15
N ASP A 62 7.38 4.28 15.57
CA ASP A 62 8.51 4.62 14.68
C ASP A 62 9.20 3.38 14.12
N LEU A 63 9.33 2.31 14.92
CA LEU A 63 9.86 1.03 14.45
C LEU A 63 8.97 0.41 13.36
N GLU A 64 7.65 0.54 13.53
CA GLU A 64 6.68 0.07 12.56
C GLU A 64 6.72 0.92 11.29
N LEU A 65 6.91 2.24 11.39
CA LEU A 65 7.14 3.10 10.23
C LEU A 65 8.35 2.63 9.41
N ALA A 66 9.48 2.39 10.07
CA ALA A 66 10.70 1.92 9.40
C ALA A 66 10.45 0.60 8.64
N ARG A 67 9.78 -0.36 9.29
CA ARG A 67 9.41 -1.64 8.69
C ARG A 67 8.49 -1.48 7.48
N GLN A 68 7.49 -0.61 7.56
CA GLN A 68 6.53 -0.39 6.47
C GLN A 68 7.14 0.36 5.29
N VAL A 69 8.07 1.28 5.55
CA VAL A 69 8.85 1.93 4.49
C VAL A 69 9.74 0.90 3.79
N GLU A 70 10.45 0.05 4.53
CA GLU A 70 11.30 -0.98 3.93
C GLU A 70 10.50 -1.96 3.06
N GLN A 71 9.34 -2.41 3.55
CA GLN A 71 8.43 -3.26 2.77
C GLN A 71 7.94 -2.53 1.51
N PHE A 72 7.54 -1.26 1.62
CA PHE A 72 7.10 -0.47 0.48
C PHE A 72 8.18 -0.28 -0.59
N GLU A 73 9.42 0.02 -0.19
CA GLU A 73 10.53 0.16 -1.15
C GLU A 73 10.87 -1.18 -1.83
N THR A 74 10.72 -2.29 -1.11
CA THR A 74 10.89 -3.65 -1.66
C THR A 74 9.83 -3.95 -2.71
N ASP A 75 8.56 -3.60 -2.45
CA ASP A 75 7.45 -3.84 -3.37
C ASP A 75 7.44 -2.88 -4.58
N TRP A 76 8.10 -1.72 -4.46
CA TRP A 76 8.19 -0.70 -5.51
C TRP A 76 9.30 -0.96 -6.54
N SER A 77 10.38 -1.66 -6.14
CA SER A 77 11.59 -1.89 -6.95
C SER A 77 11.42 -3.02 -7.98
#